data_AF-A0A5N1J2V3-F1
#
_entry.id   AF-A0A5N1J2V3-F1
#
_cell.length_a   1.000
_cell.length_b   1.000
_cell.length_c   1.000
_cell.angle_alpha   90.00
_cell.angle_beta   90.00
_cell.angle_gamma   90.00
#
_symmetry.space_group_name_H-M   'P 1'
#
loop_
_entity.id
_entity.type
_entity.pdbx_description
1 polymer ?
#
loop_
_entity_poly.entity_id
_entity_poly.type
_entity_poly.pdbx_seq_one_letter_code
_entity_poly.pdbx_strand_id
1 'polypeptide(L)'
;MAIYIYPKKISLQDLLSRIYASINSDKTLTWEINNGRIIHTADSEQWNEGGYLYQAEQNNPTCLVFYYQILEGKSPRPDTYGVYNGRFVQMLLNKLTQEIERFEVKDLRNKS
;
A
#
# COMPACT_ATOMS: atom_id res chain seq x y z
N MET A 1 9.76 4.42 1.32
CA MET A 1 8.80 5.31 0.62
C MET A 1 7.48 5.32 1.38
N ALA A 2 6.66 6.34 1.14
CA ALA A 2 5.28 6.42 1.62
C ALA A 2 4.34 6.80 0.50
N ILE A 3 3.14 6.23 0.52
CA ILE A 3 2.05 6.55 -0.40
C ILE A 3 0.99 7.28 0.40
N TYR A 4 0.66 8.48 -0.04
CA TYR A 4 -0.42 9.31 0.50
C TYR A 4 -1.59 9.23 -0.48
N ILE A 5 -2.77 8.90 0.02
CA ILE A 5 -3.98 8.70 -0.78
C ILE A 5 -5.05 9.66 -0.27
N TYR A 6 -5.45 10.60 -1.12
CA TYR A 6 -6.44 11.62 -0.77
C TYR A 6 -7.81 11.20 -1.29
N PRO A 7 -8.83 11.08 -0.41
CA PRO A 7 -10.15 10.62 -0.83
C PRO A 7 -10.89 11.70 -1.62
N LYS A 8 -11.68 11.27 -2.60
CA LYS A 8 -12.61 12.13 -3.34
C LYS A 8 -14.02 11.94 -2.81
N LYS A 9 -14.52 12.92 -2.06
CA LYS A 9 -15.92 12.98 -1.56
C LYS A 9 -16.36 11.74 -0.74
N ILE A 10 -15.42 11.00 -0.16
CA ILE A 10 -15.70 9.88 0.74
C ILE A 10 -14.85 10.02 2.01
N SER A 11 -15.27 9.37 3.09
CA SER A 11 -14.48 9.37 4.32
C SER A 11 -13.21 8.52 4.16
N LEU A 12 -12.20 8.78 4.98
CA LEU A 12 -10.98 7.97 5.01
C LEU A 12 -11.28 6.52 5.42
N GLN A 13 -12.24 6.32 6.32
CA GLN A 13 -12.65 4.99 6.77
C GLN A 13 -13.32 4.20 5.64
N ASP A 14 -14.16 4.86 4.83
CA ASP A 14 -14.80 4.22 3.67
C ASP A 14 -13.76 3.90 2.60
N LEU A 15 -12.84 4.82 2.33
CA LEU A 15 -11.74 4.57 1.39
C LEU A 15 -10.90 3.37 1.84
N LEU A 16 -10.51 3.30 3.11
CA LEU A 16 -9.75 2.19 3.66
C LEU A 16 -10.50 0.86 3.53
N SER A 17 -11.79 0.87 3.89
CA SER A 17 -12.65 -0.31 3.77
C SER A 17 -12.74 -0.80 2.32
N ARG A 18 -12.82 0.11 1.35
CA ARG A 18 -12.83 -0.21 -0.09
C ARG A 18 -11.49 -0.73 -0.60
N ILE A 19 -10.37 -0.21 -0.09
CA ILE A 19 -9.03 -0.74 -0.39
C ILE A 19 -8.95 -2.19 0.08
N TYR A 20 -9.37 -2.46 1.31
CA TYR A 20 -9.32 -3.82 1.88
C TYR A 20 -10.27 -4.77 1.15
N ALA A 21 -11.48 -4.32 0.84
CA ALA A 21 -12.42 -5.10 0.04
C ALA A 21 -11.86 -5.40 -1.35
N SER A 22 -11.21 -4.42 -2.00
CA SER A 22 -10.58 -4.62 -3.31
C SER A 22 -9.50 -5.68 -3.27
N ILE A 23 -8.62 -5.64 -2.26
CA ILE A 23 -7.56 -6.66 -2.06
C ILE A 23 -8.18 -8.05 -1.83
N ASN A 24 -9.16 -8.16 -0.93
CA ASN A 24 -9.77 -9.45 -0.59
C ASN A 24 -10.64 -10.03 -1.72
N SER A 25 -11.18 -9.17 -2.59
CA SER A 25 -12.01 -9.59 -3.73
C SER A 25 -11.22 -9.98 -4.98
N ASP A 26 -9.92 -9.64 -5.03
CA ASP A 26 -9.14 -9.86 -6.23
C ASP A 26 -8.75 -11.33 -6.40
N LYS A 27 -9.31 -11.97 -7.42
CA LYS A 27 -9.06 -13.39 -7.72
C LYS A 27 -7.64 -13.67 -8.18
N THR A 28 -6.88 -12.64 -8.57
CA THR A 28 -5.50 -12.79 -9.04
C THR A 28 -4.47 -12.87 -7.89
N LEU A 29 -4.92 -12.88 -6.62
CA LEU A 29 -4.08 -13.09 -5.44
C LEU A 29 -2.73 -12.38 -5.57
N THR A 30 -2.73 -11.08 -5.87
CA THR A 30 -1.49 -10.30 -6.00
C THR A 30 -1.14 -9.60 -4.68
N TRP A 31 -2.17 -9.27 -3.90
CA TRP A 31 -2.08 -8.64 -2.60
C TRP A 31 -2.86 -9.45 -1.58
N GLU A 32 -2.37 -9.49 -0.35
CA GLU A 32 -3.08 -10.05 0.79
C GLU A 32 -2.93 -9.13 2.00
N ILE A 33 -3.88 -9.23 2.93
CA ILE A 33 -3.86 -8.51 4.20
C ILE A 33 -3.58 -9.51 5.31
N ASN A 34 -2.47 -9.32 6.02
CA ASN A 34 -2.07 -10.15 7.15
C ASN A 34 -1.69 -9.25 8.33
N ASN A 35 -2.43 -9.35 9.44
CA ASN A 35 -2.19 -8.56 10.66
C ASN A 35 -2.05 -7.05 10.40
N GLY A 36 -2.94 -6.48 9.57
CA GLY A 36 -2.92 -5.05 9.21
C GLY A 36 -1.79 -4.65 8.24
N ARG A 37 -1.03 -5.63 7.73
CA ARG A 37 0.00 -5.42 6.71
C ARG A 37 -0.55 -5.84 5.35
N ILE A 38 -0.37 -4.98 4.36
CA ILE A 38 -0.63 -5.33 2.96
C ILE A 38 0.68 -5.87 2.39
N ILE A 39 0.70 -7.15 2.02
CA ILE A 39 1.86 -7.82 1.46
C ILE A 39 1.55 -8.32 0.05
N HIS A 40 2.58 -8.41 -0.77
CA HIS A 40 2.47 -9.15 -2.02
C HIS A 40 2.30 -10.62 -1.64
N THR A 41 1.38 -11.32 -2.29
CA THR A 41 0.97 -12.68 -1.88
C THR A 41 2.14 -13.62 -1.65
N ALA A 42 1.99 -14.45 -0.62
CA ALA A 42 3.06 -15.31 -0.14
C ALA A 42 3.60 -16.28 -1.20
N ASP A 43 2.72 -16.75 -2.09
CA ASP A 43 3.05 -17.70 -3.15
C ASP A 43 3.80 -17.04 -4.33
N SER A 44 3.79 -15.71 -4.42
CA SER A 44 4.59 -14.97 -5.39
C SER A 44 5.99 -14.72 -4.82
N GLU A 45 6.83 -15.76 -4.86
CA GLU A 45 8.25 -15.70 -4.49
C GLU A 45 9.01 -14.54 -5.14
N GLN A 46 8.52 -14.05 -6.29
CA GLN A 46 9.18 -13.01 -7.06
C GLN A 46 9.26 -11.68 -6.32
N TRP A 47 8.32 -11.36 -5.42
CA TRP A 47 8.23 -10.05 -4.78
C TRP A 47 7.97 -10.10 -3.28
N ASN A 48 7.58 -11.22 -2.70
CA ASN A 48 7.43 -11.33 -1.25
C ASN A 48 8.78 -11.53 -0.51
N GLU A 49 9.65 -10.53 -0.58
CA GLU A 49 10.99 -10.59 0.02
C GLU A 49 11.01 -10.06 1.46
N GLY A 50 9.88 -10.16 2.16
CA GLY A 50 9.69 -9.60 3.49
C GLY A 50 9.36 -8.10 3.50
N GLY A 51 9.01 -7.52 2.36
CA GLY A 51 8.46 -6.17 2.27
C GLY A 51 6.96 -6.14 2.59
N TYR A 52 6.49 -5.05 3.20
CA TYR A 52 5.06 -4.84 3.42
C TYR A 52 4.69 -3.37 3.43
N LEU A 53 3.43 -3.08 3.12
CA LEU A 53 2.82 -1.76 3.32
C LEU A 53 2.00 -1.78 4.61
N TYR A 54 2.20 -0.77 5.45
CA TYR A 54 1.48 -0.58 6.70
C TYR A 54 0.78 0.78 6.68
N GLN A 55 -0.49 0.80 7.06
CA GLN A 55 -1.24 2.05 7.22
C GLN A 55 -0.74 2.79 8.47
N ALA A 56 -0.23 4.00 8.28
CA ALA A 56 0.17 4.87 9.37
C ALA A 56 -1.02 5.41 10.15
N GLU A 57 -0.89 5.41 11.47
CA GLU A 57 -1.73 6.25 12.33
C GLU A 57 -1.27 7.72 12.24
N GLN A 58 -2.23 8.64 12.16
CA GLN A 58 -1.95 10.07 12.05
C GLN A 58 -2.88 10.85 12.98
N ASN A 59 -2.36 11.94 13.56
CA ASN A 59 -3.18 12.91 14.28
C ASN A 59 -3.93 13.78 13.27
N ASN A 60 -5.27 13.76 13.30
CA ASN A 60 -6.15 14.49 12.38
C ASN A 60 -5.88 14.20 10.89
N PRO A 61 -6.11 12.95 10.43
CA PRO A 61 -5.77 12.55 9.08
C PRO A 61 -6.65 13.25 8.03
N THR A 62 -6.02 13.74 6.96
CA THR A 62 -6.68 14.25 5.75
C THR A 62 -6.48 13.32 4.54
N CYS A 63 -5.66 12.29 4.68
CA CYS A 63 -5.34 11.27 3.69
C CYS A 63 -5.04 9.95 4.39
N LEU A 64 -5.04 8.85 3.65
CA LEU A 64 -4.45 7.59 4.12
C LEU A 64 -2.96 7.60 3.79
N VAL A 65 -2.14 7.11 4.70
CA VAL A 65 -0.69 6.99 4.49
C VAL A 65 -0.27 5.54 4.65
N PHE A 66 0.41 5.01 3.64
CA PHE A 66 0.98 3.66 3.67
C PHE A 66 2.50 3.74 3.60
N TYR A 67 3.17 3.24 4.63
CA TYR A 67 4.63 3.13 4.66
C TYR A 67 5.07 1.76 4.16
N TYR A 68 6.08 1.75 3.30
CA TYR A 68 6.84 0.53 3.03
C TYR A 68 7.79 0.24 4.19
N GLN A 69 7.71 -0.97 4.74
CA GLN A 69 8.59 -1.49 5.77
C GLN A 69 9.11 -2.88 5.37
N ILE A 70 10.16 -3.32 6.05
CA ILE A 70 10.82 -4.59 5.83
C ILE A 70 10.75 -5.38 7.14
N LEU A 71 10.40 -6.66 7.06
CA LEU A 71 10.43 -7.56 8.22
C LEU A 71 11.86 -7.67 8.78
N GLU A 72 11.95 -7.80 10.09
CA GLU A 72 13.24 -7.98 10.77
C GLU A 72 14.00 -9.20 10.20
N GLY A 73 15.30 -9.02 10.00
CA GLY A 73 16.18 -10.06 9.43
C GLY A 73 16.00 -10.32 7.93
N LYS A 74 15.13 -9.56 7.24
CA LYS A 74 14.99 -9.64 5.77
C LYS A 74 15.81 -8.56 5.08
N SER A 75 16.27 -8.86 3.87
CA SER A 75 17.06 -7.96 3.02
C SER A 75 16.54 -8.04 1.59
N PRO A 76 15.39 -7.39 1.29
CA PRO A 76 14.82 -7.37 -0.04
C PRO A 76 15.78 -6.70 -1.02
N ARG A 77 15.69 -7.06 -2.30
CA ARG A 77 16.45 -6.43 -3.37
C ARG A 77 16.16 -4.93 -3.41
N PRO A 78 17.15 -4.12 -3.85
CA PRO A 78 16.95 -2.68 -3.97
C PRO A 78 15.68 -2.34 -4.72
N ASP A 79 15.33 -2.99 -5.83
CA ASP A 79 14.16 -2.55 -6.63
C ASP A 79 12.80 -2.96 -6.04
N THR A 80 12.78 -3.85 -5.05
CA THR A 80 11.55 -4.39 -4.45
C THR A 80 10.69 -3.28 -3.85
N TYR A 81 11.29 -2.25 -3.24
CA TYR A 81 10.50 -1.12 -2.72
C TYR A 81 9.73 -0.39 -3.85
N GLY A 82 10.33 -0.20 -5.02
CA GLY A 82 9.73 0.52 -6.13
C GLY A 82 8.56 -0.28 -6.72
N VAL A 83 8.75 -1.60 -6.84
CA VAL A 83 7.72 -2.53 -7.29
C VAL A 83 6.52 -2.53 -6.34
N TYR A 84 6.74 -2.62 -5.02
CA TYR A 84 5.64 -2.58 -4.04
C TYR A 84 4.79 -1.32 -4.19
N ASN A 85 5.45 -0.16 -4.18
CA ASN A 85 4.72 1.10 -4.20
C ASN A 85 4.01 1.30 -5.55
N GLY A 86 4.69 1.02 -6.66
CA GLY A 86 4.13 1.17 -8.01
C GLY A 86 2.96 0.22 -8.28
N ARG A 87 3.09 -1.06 -7.92
CA ARG A 87 2.02 -2.06 -8.09
C ARG A 87 0.82 -1.78 -7.20
N PHE A 88 1.04 -1.28 -5.98
CA PHE A 88 -0.06 -0.92 -5.09
C PHE A 88 -0.83 0.29 -5.64
N VAL A 89 -0.13 1.35 -6.07
CA VAL A 89 -0.77 2.50 -6.73
C VAL A 89 -1.50 2.06 -8.01
N GLN A 90 -0.92 1.18 -8.81
CA GLN A 90 -1.57 0.63 -10.01
C GLN A 90 -2.88 -0.10 -9.65
N MET A 91 -2.89 -0.93 -8.61
CA MET A 91 -4.10 -1.60 -8.13
C MET A 91 -5.17 -0.57 -7.74
N LEU A 92 -4.79 0.46 -6.98
CA LEU A 92 -5.70 1.51 -6.54
C LEU A 92 -6.28 2.31 -7.72
N LEU A 93 -5.46 2.66 -8.71
CA LEU A 93 -5.92 3.32 -9.93
C LEU A 93 -6.89 2.45 -10.72
N ASN A 94 -6.64 1.14 -10.80
CA ASN A 94 -7.51 0.24 -11.55
C ASN A 94 -8.87 -0.01 -10.87
N LYS A 95 -8.91 0.00 -9.54
CA LYS A 95 -10.09 -0.42 -8.76
C LYS A 95 -10.86 0.75 -8.14
N LEU A 96 -10.17 1.85 -7.83
CA LEU A 96 -10.68 2.92 -6.95
C LEU A 96 -10.43 4.34 -7.49
N THR A 97 -10.22 4.50 -8.80
CA THR A 97 -9.92 5.83 -9.38
C THR A 97 -11.05 6.85 -9.21
N GLN A 98 -12.30 6.41 -9.01
CA GLN A 98 -13.43 7.33 -8.83
C GLN A 98 -13.51 7.85 -7.39
N GLU A 99 -12.94 7.11 -6.45
CA GLU A 99 -12.88 7.38 -5.02
C GLU A 99 -11.63 8.15 -4.59
N ILE A 100 -10.62 8.27 -5.45
CA ILE A 100 -9.34 8.88 -5.12
C ILE A 100 -9.16 10.17 -5.90
N GLU A 101 -8.88 11.26 -5.19
CA GLU A 101 -8.65 12.57 -5.79
C GLU A 101 -7.23 12.66 -6.35
N ARG A 102 -6.25 12.22 -5.56
CA ARG A 102 -4.84 12.24 -5.94
C ARG A 102 -4.01 11.29 -5.07
N PHE A 103 -2.84 10.94 -5.59
CA PHE A 103 -1.79 10.22 -4.90
C PHE A 103 -0.56 11.11 -4.72
N GLU A 104 0.15 10.99 -3.60
CA GLU A 104 1.55 11.42 -3.51
C GLU A 104 2.41 10.20 -3.15
N VAL A 105 3.52 10.01 -3.84
CA VAL A 105 4.52 8.99 -3.47
C VAL A 105 5.79 9.72 -3.07
N LYS A 106 6.19 9.59 -1.80
CA LYS A 106 7.40 10.23 -1.26
C LYS A 106 8.46 9.18 -0.98
N ASP A 107 9.66 9.41 -1.48
CA ASP A 107 10.81 8.68 -1.00
C ASP A 107 11.22 9.22 0.37
N LEU A 108 11.36 8.32 1.34
CA LEU A 108 11.68 8.64 2.73
C LEU A 108 13.06 8.14 3.14
N ARG A 109 13.78 7.48 2.22
CA ARG A 109 15.13 6.95 2.49
C ARG A 109 16.14 8.06 2.82
N ASN A 110 15.88 9.29 2.38
CA ASN A 110 16.78 10.43 2.52
C ASN A 110 16.22 11.53 3.45
N LYS A 111 15.25 11.23 4.32
CA LYS A 111 14.81 12.21 5.33
C LYS A 111 15.76 12.16 6.53
N SER A 112 16.83 12.95 6.41
CA SER A 112 17.63 13.49 7.52
C SER A 112 16.82 14.48 8.35
#